data_AF-A0A2I0I0E0-F1
#
_entry.id   AF-A0A2I0I0E0-F1
#
_cell.length_a   1.000
_cell.length_b   1.000
_cell.length_c   1.000
_cell.angle_alpha   90.00
_cell.angle_beta   90.00
_cell.angle_gamma   90.00
#
_symmetry.space_group_name_H-M   'P 1'
#
loop_
_entity.id
_entity.type
_entity.pdbx_description
1 polymer ?
#
loop_
_entity_poly.entity_id
_entity_poly.type
_entity_poly.pdbx_seq_one_letter_code
_entity_poly.pdbx_strand_id
1 'polypeptide(L)'
;MVWEVLLYIYILYSPDWHYRSTMPTFLFLYGAIFAVSHSIFRFGLGFKLHYAALCLLCVPRMYKYYIYTADPAAKRIAKLYLLTLILGSLCGLLDRVFCKYVSSWPVNPQGHALWHVFMGFNSYYANTFLMFCRAQQRGWNPKVIHMLGVLPYVKIEKPKAQ
;
A
#
# COMPACT_ATOMS: atom_id res chain seq x y z
N MET A 1 0.56 -7.47 3.61
CA MET A 1 2.02 -7.31 3.51
C MET A 1 2.54 -7.80 2.16
N VAL A 2 3.16 -8.97 1.97
CA VAL A 2 3.77 -9.31 0.65
C VAL A 2 2.74 -9.41 -0.47
N TRP A 3 1.65 -10.15 -0.28
CA TRP A 3 0.56 -10.27 -1.27
C TRP A 3 -0.01 -8.92 -1.73
N GLU A 4 -0.17 -8.00 -0.80
CA GLU A 4 -0.66 -6.64 -1.04
C GLU A 4 0.32 -5.85 -1.92
N VAL A 5 1.62 -5.90 -1.63
CA VAL A 5 2.63 -5.23 -2.46
C VAL A 5 2.73 -5.87 -3.84
N LEU A 6 2.52 -7.19 -3.97
CA LEU A 6 2.45 -7.84 -5.28
C LEU A 6 1.23 -7.35 -6.09
N LEU A 7 0.09 -7.10 -5.45
CA LEU A 7 -1.06 -6.45 -6.10
C LEU A 7 -0.73 -5.02 -6.52
N TYR A 8 0.06 -4.29 -5.72
CA TYR A 8 0.52 -2.95 -6.10
C TYR A 8 1.40 -3.00 -7.34
N ILE A 9 2.36 -3.92 -7.37
CA ILE A 9 3.21 -4.14 -8.54
C ILE A 9 2.34 -4.48 -9.76
N TYR A 10 1.36 -5.37 -9.62
CA TYR A 10 0.41 -5.67 -10.69
C TYR A 10 -0.26 -4.40 -11.23
N ILE A 11 -0.85 -3.56 -10.38
CA ILE A 11 -1.55 -2.34 -10.81
C ILE A 11 -0.58 -1.34 -11.45
N LEU A 12 0.60 -1.15 -10.85
CA LEU A 12 1.56 -0.13 -11.23
C LEU A 12 2.29 -0.42 -12.55
N TYR A 13 2.46 -1.71 -12.88
CA TYR A 13 3.21 -2.15 -14.06
C TYR A 13 2.35 -2.86 -15.10
N SER A 14 1.07 -3.12 -14.82
CA SER A 14 0.17 -3.75 -15.79
C SER A 14 0.09 -3.05 -17.15
N PRO A 15 0.17 -1.71 -17.27
CA PRO A 15 0.14 -1.06 -18.59
C PRO A 15 1.35 -1.37 -19.48
N ASP A 16 2.49 -1.72 -18.89
CA ASP A 16 3.74 -1.97 -19.62
C ASP A 16 3.94 -3.47 -19.91
N TRP A 17 3.10 -4.34 -19.35
CA TRP A 17 3.24 -5.77 -19.51
C TRP A 17 2.56 -6.23 -20.79
N HIS A 18 3.35 -6.80 -21.71
CA HIS A 18 2.88 -7.23 -23.01
C HIS A 18 1.82 -8.34 -22.94
N TYR A 19 2.05 -9.35 -22.10
CA TYR A 19 1.14 -10.50 -21.96
C TYR A 19 0.19 -10.35 -20.76
N ARG A 20 -1.12 -10.26 -21.05
CA ARG A 20 -2.17 -9.98 -20.05
C ARG A 20 -2.23 -11.00 -18.90
N SER A 21 -1.88 -12.27 -19.14
CA SER A 21 -1.93 -13.36 -18.16
C SER A 21 -0.59 -13.64 -17.48
N THR A 22 0.54 -13.34 -18.10
CA THR A 22 1.86 -13.75 -17.58
C THR A 22 2.21 -13.06 -16.27
N MET A 23 1.93 -11.77 -16.15
CA MET A 23 2.22 -11.00 -14.93
C MET A 23 1.46 -11.50 -13.69
N PRO A 24 0.11 -11.63 -13.70
CA PRO A 24 -0.60 -12.13 -12.54
C PRO A 24 -0.20 -13.57 -12.19
N THR A 25 0.05 -14.43 -13.17
CA THR A 25 0.55 -15.79 -12.92
C THR A 25 1.92 -15.77 -12.26
N PHE A 26 2.87 -14.97 -12.77
CA PHE A 26 4.19 -14.83 -12.17
C PHE A 26 4.12 -14.33 -10.73
N LEU A 27 3.37 -13.25 -10.48
CA LEU A 27 3.22 -12.67 -9.14
C LEU A 27 2.53 -13.64 -8.17
N PHE A 28 1.54 -14.40 -8.64
CA PHE A 28 0.89 -15.42 -7.83
C PHE A 28 1.86 -16.53 -7.44
N LEU A 29 2.58 -17.11 -8.39
CA LEU A 29 3.57 -18.15 -8.15
C LEU A 29 4.69 -17.65 -7.23
N TYR A 30 5.18 -16.44 -7.46
CA TYR A 30 6.17 -15.78 -6.62
C TYR A 30 5.70 -15.65 -5.16
N GLY A 31 4.47 -15.15 -4.95
CA GLY A 31 3.88 -15.01 -3.62
C GLY A 31 3.69 -16.36 -2.92
N ALA A 32 3.25 -17.38 -3.66
CA ALA A 32 3.04 -18.73 -3.13
C ALA A 32 4.36 -19.39 -2.70
N ILE A 33 5.38 -19.36 -3.58
CA ILE A 33 6.72 -19.89 -3.27
C ILE A 33 7.30 -19.17 -2.06
N PHE A 34 7.23 -17.83 -2.04
CA PHE A 34 7.70 -17.05 -0.91
C PHE A 34 7.00 -17.44 0.39
N ALA A 35 5.67 -17.60 0.39
CA ALA A 35 4.90 -17.96 1.57
C ALA A 35 5.31 -19.34 2.13
N VAL A 36 5.50 -20.33 1.25
CA VAL A 36 5.97 -21.68 1.62
C VAL A 36 7.39 -21.62 2.18
N SER A 37 8.32 -20.96 1.49
CA SER A 37 9.69 -20.82 1.98
C SER A 37 9.74 -20.08 3.33
N HIS A 38 8.96 -19.01 3.48
CA HIS A 38 8.92 -18.24 4.72
C HIS A 38 8.35 -19.04 5.90
N SER A 39 7.34 -19.90 5.67
CA SER A 39 6.77 -20.73 6.74
C SER A 39 7.74 -21.82 7.22
N ILE A 40 8.53 -22.39 6.30
CA ILE A 40 9.53 -23.43 6.60
C ILE A 40 10.74 -22.82 7.30
N PHE A 41 11.35 -21.80 6.71
CA PHE A 41 12.65 -21.30 7.16
C PHE A 41 12.57 -20.17 8.19
N ARG A 42 11.43 -19.47 8.31
CA ARG A 42 11.17 -18.43 9.32
C ARG A 42 12.22 -17.31 9.38
N PHE A 43 12.81 -16.95 8.24
CA PHE A 43 13.83 -15.89 8.16
C PHE A 43 13.25 -14.50 8.45
N GLY A 44 13.31 -14.06 9.71
CA GLY A 44 12.75 -12.77 10.15
C GLY A 44 13.43 -11.54 9.56
N LEU A 45 14.76 -11.53 9.43
CA LEU A 45 15.49 -10.41 8.80
C LEU A 45 15.30 -10.40 7.28
N GLY A 46 15.40 -11.57 6.65
CA GLY A 46 15.20 -11.73 5.21
C GLY A 46 13.83 -11.22 4.76
N PHE A 47 12.77 -11.55 5.52
CA PHE A 47 11.43 -11.01 5.26
C PHE A 47 11.39 -9.48 5.27
N LYS A 48 12.00 -8.82 6.25
CA LYS A 48 11.97 -7.34 6.35
C LYS A 48 12.70 -6.68 5.19
N LEU A 49 13.88 -7.17 4.85
CA LEU A 49 14.69 -6.65 3.74
C LEU A 49 13.98 -6.85 2.39
N HIS A 50 13.48 -8.06 2.17
CA HIS A 50 12.70 -8.41 0.99
C HIS A 50 11.45 -7.54 0.84
N TYR A 51 10.68 -7.40 1.92
CA TYR A 51 9.49 -6.56 1.92
C TYR A 51 9.82 -5.10 1.62
N ALA A 52 10.87 -4.55 2.25
CA ALA A 52 11.32 -3.19 1.98
C ALA A 52 11.73 -3.01 0.51
N ALA A 53 12.44 -3.97 -0.07
CA ALA A 53 12.82 -3.94 -1.48
C ALA A 53 11.59 -3.92 -2.41
N LEU A 54 10.58 -4.76 -2.15
CA LEU A 54 9.32 -4.76 -2.92
C LEU A 54 8.58 -3.42 -2.82
N CYS A 55 8.53 -2.82 -1.62
CA CYS A 55 7.94 -1.49 -1.43
C CYS A 55 8.69 -0.42 -2.23
N LEU A 56 10.02 -0.44 -2.20
CA LEU A 56 10.86 0.52 -2.94
C LEU A 56 10.66 0.40 -4.46
N LEU A 57 10.46 -0.81 -4.99
CA LEU A 57 10.12 -1.00 -6.40
C LEU A 57 8.81 -0.31 -6.79
N CYS A 58 7.86 -0.19 -5.88
CA CYS A 58 6.59 0.49 -6.15
C CYS A 58 6.72 2.02 -6.20
N VAL A 59 7.71 2.61 -5.50
CA VAL A 59 7.81 4.06 -5.29
C VAL A 59 7.92 4.86 -6.60
N PRO A 60 8.82 4.55 -7.55
CA PRO A 60 8.95 5.34 -8.78
C PRO A 60 7.67 5.36 -9.61
N ARG A 61 7.01 4.19 -9.72
CA ARG A 61 5.76 4.07 -10.48
C ARG A 61 4.60 4.78 -9.78
N MET A 62 4.49 4.64 -8.46
CA MET A 62 3.47 5.34 -7.70
C MET A 62 3.65 6.85 -7.78
N TYR A 63 4.90 7.34 -7.72
CA TYR A 63 5.22 8.76 -7.93
C TYR A 63 4.86 9.24 -9.33
N LYS A 64 5.17 8.45 -10.38
CA LYS A 64 4.72 8.72 -11.76
C LYS A 64 3.20 8.94 -11.81
N TYR A 65 2.40 8.02 -11.26
CA TYR A 65 0.95 8.20 -11.28
C TYR A 65 0.48 9.40 -10.47
N TYR A 66 1.13 9.69 -9.34
CA TYR A 66 0.83 10.88 -8.54
C TYR A 66 1.01 12.20 -9.31
N ILE A 67 2.11 12.36 -10.06
CA ILE A 67 2.37 13.61 -10.80
C ILE A 67 1.41 13.79 -11.98
N TYR A 68 1.01 12.71 -12.65
CA TYR A 68 0.08 12.73 -13.79
C TYR A 68 -1.40 12.73 -13.38
N THR A 69 -1.72 12.46 -12.11
CA THR A 69 -3.08 12.59 -11.61
C THR A 69 -3.46 14.07 -11.58
N ALA A 70 -4.57 14.47 -12.22
CA ALA A 70 -5.07 15.85 -12.14
C ALA A 70 -6.04 16.06 -10.95
N ASP A 71 -6.75 14.99 -10.55
CA ASP A 71 -7.77 15.03 -9.50
C ASP A 71 -7.17 15.40 -8.12
N PRO A 72 -7.58 16.53 -7.51
CA PRO A 72 -7.04 16.97 -6.22
C PRO A 72 -7.37 16.03 -5.06
N ALA A 73 -8.52 15.35 -5.09
CA ALA A 73 -8.92 14.41 -4.03
C ALA A 73 -8.08 13.13 -4.11
N ALA A 74 -7.80 12.63 -5.32
CA ALA A 74 -6.87 11.51 -5.52
C ALA A 74 -5.45 11.86 -5.06
N LYS A 75 -4.94 13.07 -5.37
CA LYS A 75 -3.66 13.54 -4.82
C LYS A 75 -3.66 13.62 -3.30
N ARG A 76 -4.77 14.04 -2.69
CA ARG A 76 -4.91 14.08 -1.24
C ARG A 76 -4.80 12.68 -0.63
N ILE A 77 -5.42 11.67 -1.23
CA ILE A 77 -5.29 10.27 -0.78
C ILE A 77 -3.82 9.83 -0.83
N ALA A 78 -3.08 10.13 -1.90
CA ALA A 78 -1.66 9.78 -2.00
C ALA A 78 -0.81 10.47 -0.90
N LYS A 79 -1.13 11.71 -0.55
CA LYS A 79 -0.49 12.41 0.58
C LYS A 79 -0.85 11.80 1.92
N LEU A 80 -2.10 11.41 2.14
CA LEU A 80 -2.55 10.72 3.36
C LEU A 80 -1.88 9.35 3.51
N TYR A 81 -1.71 8.62 2.40
CA TYR A 81 -0.88 7.42 2.35
C TYR A 81 0.53 7.70 2.87
N LEU A 82 1.22 8.71 2.32
CA LEU A 82 2.58 9.04 2.76
C LEU A 82 2.63 9.48 4.23
N LEU A 83 1.69 10.32 4.66
CA LEU A 83 1.60 10.79 6.04
C LEU A 83 1.42 9.64 7.03
N THR A 84 0.48 8.73 6.75
CA THR A 84 0.23 7.56 7.61
C THR A 84 1.40 6.58 7.61
N LEU A 85 2.14 6.43 6.50
CA LEU A 85 3.37 5.65 6.46
C LEU A 85 4.44 6.23 7.41
N ILE A 86 4.63 7.55 7.36
CA ILE A 86 5.61 8.25 8.19
C ILE A 86 5.21 8.14 9.66
N LEU A 87 3.96 8.47 10.00
CA LEU A 87 3.46 8.42 11.38
C LEU A 87 3.53 7.00 11.96
N GLY A 88 3.07 6.00 11.19
CA GLY A 88 3.19 4.60 11.57
C GLY A 88 4.64 4.26 11.87
N SER A 89 5.55 4.52 10.93
CA SER A 89 7.00 4.27 11.07
C SER A 89 7.63 4.94 12.27
N LEU A 90 7.27 6.18 12.56
CA LEU A 90 7.72 6.86 13.77
C LEU A 90 7.20 6.15 15.02
N CYS A 91 5.91 5.83 15.10
CA CYS A 91 5.35 5.10 16.25
C CYS A 91 6.05 3.77 16.48
N GLY A 92 6.23 2.95 15.44
CA GLY A 92 6.87 1.64 15.56
C GLY A 92 8.37 1.71 15.87
N LEU A 93 9.08 2.70 15.35
CA LEU A 93 10.50 2.90 15.64
C LEU A 93 10.73 3.43 17.05
N LEU A 94 9.98 4.46 17.45
CA LEU A 94 10.08 5.06 18.77
C LEU A 94 9.73 4.05 19.87
N ASP A 95 8.67 3.25 19.67
CA ASP A 95 8.29 2.18 20.59
C ASP A 95 9.43 1.19 20.78
N ARG A 96 10.07 0.76 19.68
CA ARG A 96 11.18 -0.20 19.72
C ARG A 96 12.44 0.37 20.40
N VAL A 97 12.79 1.62 20.11
CA VAL A 97 14.03 2.25 20.62
C VAL A 97 13.87 2.68 22.08
N PHE A 98 12.73 3.24 22.45
CA PHE A 98 12.48 3.84 23.76
C PHE A 98 11.61 2.97 24.68
N CYS A 99 11.32 1.72 24.31
CA CYS A 99 10.49 0.78 25.08
C CYS A 99 10.79 0.78 26.58
N LYS A 100 12.07 0.70 26.96
CA LYS A 100 12.51 0.65 28.36
C LYS A 100 12.17 1.93 29.16
N TYR A 101 12.10 3.08 28.49
CA TYR A 101 11.79 4.36 29.12
C TYR A 101 10.28 4.63 29.12
N VAL A 102 9.61 4.34 28.01
CA VAL A 102 8.18 4.62 27.82
C VAL A 102 7.31 3.63 28.60
N SER A 103 7.77 2.39 28.81
CA SER A 103 7.04 1.39 29.58
C SER A 103 6.94 1.69 31.08
N SER A 104 7.80 2.55 31.63
CA SER A 104 7.74 2.99 33.03
C SER A 104 6.91 4.25 33.23
N TRP A 105 6.38 4.86 32.17
CA TRP A 105 5.54 6.05 32.28
C TRP A 105 4.19 5.70 32.92
N PRO A 106 3.55 6.65 33.64
CA PRO A 106 2.22 6.45 34.19
C PRO A 106 1.16 6.08 33.13
N VAL A 107 1.36 6.51 31.88
CA VAL A 107 0.53 6.16 30.74
C VAL A 107 1.43 5.71 29.59
N ASN A 108 1.26 4.46 29.15
CA ASN A 108 1.96 3.93 27.99
C ASN A 108 1.19 4.28 26.70
N PRO A 109 1.78 5.03 25.75
CA PRO A 109 1.13 5.39 24.49
C PRO A 109 0.91 4.21 23.52
N GLN A 110 1.45 3.02 23.83
CA GLN A 110 1.31 1.80 23.02
C GLN A 110 1.73 2.03 21.56
N GLY A 111 2.98 2.46 21.35
CA GLY A 111 3.45 2.88 20.02
C GLY A 111 3.37 1.76 18.97
N HIS A 112 3.54 0.49 19.36
CA HIS A 112 3.30 -0.64 18.45
C HIS A 112 1.82 -0.79 18.04
N ALA A 113 0.88 -0.52 18.94
CA ALA A 113 -0.54 -0.53 18.61
C ALA A 113 -0.87 0.64 17.66
N LEU A 114 -0.34 1.83 17.92
CA LEU A 114 -0.48 2.99 17.03
C LEU A 114 0.16 2.72 15.65
N TRP A 115 1.29 2.01 15.59
CA TRP A 115 1.86 1.53 14.32
C TRP A 115 0.81 0.73 13.52
N HIS A 116 0.11 -0.25 14.13
CA HIS A 116 -0.92 -1.02 13.41
C HIS A 116 -2.08 -0.15 12.94
N VAL A 117 -2.53 0.82 13.75
CA VAL A 117 -3.59 1.75 13.37
C VAL A 117 -3.19 2.57 12.13
N PHE A 118 -2.01 3.19 12.16
CA PHE A 118 -1.53 3.98 11.04
C PHE A 118 -1.23 3.13 9.81
N MET A 119 -0.70 1.92 9.97
CA MET A 119 -0.49 1.00 8.85
C MET A 119 -1.81 0.52 8.24
N GLY A 120 -2.86 0.36 9.04
CA GLY A 120 -4.21 0.06 8.53
C GLY A 120 -4.74 1.18 7.63
N PHE A 121 -4.66 2.43 8.09
CA PHE A 121 -5.01 3.58 7.25
C PHE A 121 -4.10 3.73 6.03
N ASN A 122 -2.80 3.46 6.18
CA ASN A 122 -1.84 3.47 5.09
C ASN A 122 -2.25 2.50 3.97
N SER A 123 -2.51 1.24 4.32
CA SER A 123 -3.01 0.22 3.37
C SER A 123 -4.32 0.66 2.72
N TYR A 124 -5.24 1.26 3.48
CA TYR A 124 -6.50 1.76 2.92
C TYR A 124 -6.28 2.85 1.86
N TYR A 125 -5.47 3.86 2.17
CA TYR A 125 -5.18 4.96 1.24
C TYR A 125 -4.37 4.51 0.03
N ALA A 126 -3.39 3.60 0.20
CA ALA A 126 -2.64 3.00 -0.89
C ALA A 126 -3.57 2.30 -1.88
N ASN A 127 -4.42 1.38 -1.39
CA ASN A 127 -5.37 0.66 -2.24
C ASN A 127 -6.36 1.61 -2.93
N THR A 128 -6.89 2.60 -2.21
CA THR A 128 -7.84 3.56 -2.77
C THR A 128 -7.21 4.38 -3.90
N PHE A 129 -5.97 4.86 -3.72
CA PHE A 129 -5.25 5.58 -4.76
C PHE A 129 -4.94 4.67 -5.97
N LEU A 130 -4.50 3.44 -5.73
CA LEU A 130 -4.20 2.48 -6.80
C LEU A 130 -5.45 2.05 -7.57
N MET A 131 -6.61 1.92 -6.91
CA MET A 131 -7.90 1.71 -7.58
C MET A 131 -8.24 2.87 -8.52
N PHE A 132 -8.01 4.11 -8.07
CA PHE A 132 -8.19 5.29 -8.90
C PHE A 132 -7.27 5.25 -10.13
N CYS A 133 -5.97 5.03 -9.93
CA CYS A 133 -5.00 4.92 -11.03
C CYS A 133 -5.37 3.79 -11.99
N ARG A 134 -5.79 2.62 -11.48
CA ARG A 134 -6.17 1.48 -12.31
C ARG A 134 -7.39 1.79 -13.18
N ALA A 135 -8.38 2.48 -12.62
CA ALA A 135 -9.55 2.90 -13.38
C ALA A 135 -9.15 3.87 -14.51
N GLN A 136 -8.27 4.84 -14.23
CA GLN A 136 -7.74 5.74 -15.27
C GLN A 136 -6.96 4.99 -16.35
N GLN A 137 -6.09 4.04 -15.98
CA GLN A 137 -5.36 3.20 -16.94
C GLN A 137 -6.28 2.40 -17.87
N ARG A 138 -7.50 2.09 -17.41
CA ARG A 138 -8.53 1.38 -18.19
C ARG A 138 -9.41 2.31 -19.02
N GLY A 139 -9.13 3.61 -19.03
CA GLY A 139 -9.93 4.62 -19.72
C GLY A 139 -11.31 4.86 -19.09
N TRP A 140 -11.47 4.48 -17.81
CA TRP A 140 -12.70 4.78 -17.07
C TRP A 140 -12.66 6.18 -16.46
N ASN A 141 -13.80 6.64 -15.96
CA ASN A 141 -13.94 7.94 -15.29
C ASN A 141 -14.10 7.77 -13.77
N PRO A 142 -13.00 7.49 -13.02
CA PRO A 142 -13.09 7.35 -11.57
C PRO A 142 -13.31 8.71 -10.89
N LYS A 143 -14.09 8.70 -9.81
CA LYS A 143 -14.30 9.85 -8.94
C LYS A 143 -14.04 9.44 -7.50
N VAL A 144 -13.37 10.30 -6.74
CA VAL A 144 -13.20 10.11 -5.29
C VAL A 144 -14.42 10.69 -4.58
N ILE A 145 -15.12 9.86 -3.80
CA ILE A 145 -16.29 10.22 -3.00
C ILE A 145 -16.00 9.85 -1.54
N HIS A 146 -16.71 10.44 -0.58
CA HIS A 146 -16.50 10.17 0.85
C HIS A 146 -17.70 9.46 1.46
N MET A 147 -17.48 8.27 2.04
CA MET A 147 -18.47 7.61 2.90
C MET A 147 -18.59 8.39 4.20
N LEU A 148 -19.83 8.66 4.61
CA LEU A 148 -20.15 9.47 5.81
C LEU A 148 -19.46 10.84 5.83
N GLY A 149 -19.08 11.38 4.65
CA GLY A 149 -18.35 12.65 4.54
C GLY A 149 -16.87 12.59 4.92
N VAL A 150 -16.34 11.44 5.38
CA VAL A 150 -14.98 11.34 5.94
C VAL A 150 -14.10 10.34 5.17
N LEU A 151 -14.59 9.14 4.89
CA LEU A 151 -13.73 8.05 4.39
C LEU A 151 -13.71 8.01 2.85
N PRO A 152 -12.57 8.28 2.18
CA PRO A 152 -12.54 8.39 0.73
C PRO A 152 -12.59 7.01 0.06
N TYR A 153 -13.44 6.86 -0.95
CA TYR A 153 -13.52 5.67 -1.81
C TYR A 153 -13.64 6.06 -3.29
N VAL A 154 -13.31 5.14 -4.17
CA VAL A 154 -13.36 5.37 -5.63
C VAL A 154 -14.68 4.86 -6.18
N LYS A 155 -15.51 5.76 -6.71
CA LYS A 155 -16.65 5.42 -7.56
C LYS A 155 -16.17 5.30 -9.00
N ILE A 156 -16.48 4.18 -9.64
CA ILE A 156 -16.11 3.91 -11.03
C ILE A 156 -17.39 3.82 -11.87
N GLU A 157 -17.52 4.70 -12.86
CA GLU A 157 -18.53 4.57 -13.91
C GLU A 157 -17.95 3.72 -15.04
N LYS A 158 -18.38 2.46 -15.12
CA LYS A 158 -17.94 1.54 -16.18
C LYS A 158 -18.75 1.81 -17.46
N PRO A 159 -18.11 1.81 -18.64
CA PRO A 159 -18.85 1.77 -19.91
C PRO A 159 -19.79 0.55 -19.94
N LYS A 160 -20.99 0.69 -20.50
CA LYS A 160 -22.00 -0.39 -20.57
C LYS A 160 -21.58 -1.58 -21.44
N ALA A 161 -20.51 -1.46 -22.22
CA ALA A 161 -19.92 -2.55 -23.00
C ALA A 161 -18.39 -2.48 -22.91
N GLN A 162 -17.76 -3.61 -22.62
CA GLN A 162 -16.32 -3.84 -22.68
C GLN A 162 -16.05 -5.23 -23.25
#